data_AF-A0A5C5YTV8-F1
#
_entry.id   AF-A0A5C5YTV8-F1
#
_cell.length_a   1.000
_cell.length_b   1.000
_cell.length_c   1.000
_cell.angle_alpha   90.00
_cell.angle_beta   90.00
_cell.angle_gamma   90.00
#
_symmetry.space_group_name_H-M   'P 1'
#
loop_
_entity.id
_entity.type
_entity.pdbx_description
1 polymer ?
#
loop_
_entity_poly.entity_id
_entity_poly.type
_entity_poly.pdbx_seq_one_letter_code
_entity_poly.pdbx_strand_id
1 'polypeptide(L)'
;MPRYVLRYGAMRRLGVFSTRGGDRFARGHQVIARTSRGQESGEVLCEATDHVISQMKETRGGHILRLSTHDDEVELRKLQEQQARELATCRQRVSELGLEMELVDVEHLYGGERVIFYYLAEDRVDFRELVKVLAKDLQTRIEMRQIGVRDEAKLLADYGDCGKPVCCNTHLSEMPPVSMKMAKLQKATLDPTKISGRCGRLKCCLRYEYDVYREIQRELPRVGSEVVTLEGKGRVLSQEILAGQLLIETEDSRRIVIDQSQVLSVISRSAPTEKNQDDGKQQDSGPREERRPRKRSGDSGPPRPREPANAEPADAEPANAERVDAEPADAKPATTEQTDTEPADIEQTQKPEPEQPPAASDTPPKSNPTD
;
A
#
# COMPACT_ATOMS: atom_id res chain seq x y z
N MET A 1 9.63 -17.88 22.73
CA MET A 1 10.09 -18.06 21.34
C MET A 1 10.28 -16.69 20.72
N PRO A 2 11.40 -16.43 20.03
CA PRO A 2 11.60 -15.14 19.39
C PRO A 2 10.53 -14.93 18.31
N ARG A 3 10.10 -13.68 18.18
CA ARG A 3 9.12 -13.24 17.17
C ARG A 3 9.78 -12.18 16.32
N TYR A 4 9.41 -12.12 15.05
CA TYR A 4 10.00 -11.19 14.09
C TYR A 4 8.90 -10.50 13.31
N VAL A 5 9.13 -9.23 12.97
CA VAL A 5 8.30 -8.50 12.02
C VAL A 5 8.81 -8.81 10.62
N LEU A 6 7.95 -9.39 9.79
CA LEU A 6 8.25 -9.64 8.38
C LEU A 6 7.48 -8.69 7.47
N ARG A 7 8.11 -8.31 6.37
CA ARG A 7 7.45 -7.76 5.19
C ARG A 7 7.30 -8.87 4.15
N TYR A 8 6.09 -9.18 3.71
CA TYR A 8 5.83 -10.30 2.80
C TYR A 8 4.77 -9.97 1.74
N GLY A 9 4.82 -10.72 0.64
CA GLY A 9 3.92 -10.61 -0.51
C GLY A 9 4.10 -9.34 -1.36
N ALA A 10 3.45 -9.32 -2.52
CA ALA A 10 3.47 -8.21 -3.48
C ALA A 10 2.98 -6.89 -2.85
N MET A 11 1.95 -6.99 -2.00
CA MET A 11 1.40 -5.86 -1.23
C MET A 11 2.27 -5.42 -0.04
N ARG A 12 3.49 -5.94 0.12
CA ARG A 12 4.45 -5.59 1.20
C ARG A 12 3.79 -5.54 2.58
N ARG A 13 3.01 -6.56 2.92
CA ARG A 13 2.25 -6.62 4.16
C ARG A 13 3.21 -6.80 5.33
N LEU A 14 2.87 -6.19 6.47
CA LEU A 14 3.58 -6.43 7.71
C LEU A 14 2.85 -7.49 8.53
N GLY A 15 3.61 -8.37 9.19
CA GLY A 15 3.05 -9.36 10.10
C GLY A 15 4.07 -9.77 11.15
N VAL A 16 3.57 -10.33 12.25
CA VAL A 16 4.41 -10.81 13.36
C VAL A 16 4.47 -12.33 13.30
N PHE A 17 5.66 -12.84 13.03
CA PHE A 17 5.92 -14.25 12.81
C PHE A 17 6.71 -14.83 13.96
N SER A 18 6.32 -16.01 14.43
CA SER A 18 7.09 -16.76 15.42
C SER A 18 8.03 -17.74 14.71
N THR A 19 9.16 -18.07 15.34
CA THR A 19 10.06 -19.09 14.81
C THR A 19 9.73 -20.46 15.42
N ARG A 20 9.97 -21.52 14.65
CA ARG A 20 10.02 -22.88 15.21
C ARG A 20 11.45 -23.14 15.65
N GLY A 21 11.65 -23.43 16.94
CA GLY A 21 12.98 -23.75 17.48
C GLY A 21 13.79 -22.55 17.95
N GLY A 22 15.12 -22.71 17.95
CA GLY A 22 16.10 -21.72 18.44
C GLY A 22 16.66 -20.78 17.37
N ASP A 23 16.14 -20.85 16.15
CA ASP A 23 16.67 -20.10 15.01
C ASP A 23 16.51 -18.59 15.22
N ARG A 24 17.58 -17.86 14.91
CA ARG A 24 17.65 -16.40 14.96
C ARG A 24 17.84 -15.83 13.57
N PHE A 25 17.03 -14.85 13.23
CA PHE A 25 17.11 -14.15 11.96
C PHE A 25 17.54 -12.71 12.17
N ALA A 26 18.45 -12.22 11.33
CA ALA A 26 18.88 -10.83 11.35
C ALA A 26 18.02 -9.98 10.39
N ARG A 27 18.03 -8.66 10.60
CA ARG A 27 17.39 -7.71 9.69
C ARG A 27 17.95 -7.86 8.27
N GLY A 28 17.06 -7.86 7.28
CA GLY A 28 17.37 -8.01 5.86
C GLY A 28 17.44 -9.47 5.39
N HIS A 29 17.37 -10.46 6.29
CA HIS A 29 17.31 -11.86 5.88
C HIS A 29 16.02 -12.14 5.11
N GLN A 30 16.16 -12.81 3.96
CA GLN A 30 15.05 -13.39 3.22
C GLN A 30 14.69 -14.73 3.86
N VAL A 31 13.41 -14.93 4.14
CA VAL A 31 12.88 -16.13 4.81
C VAL A 31 11.63 -16.63 4.10
N ILE A 32 11.40 -17.93 4.19
CA ILE A 32 10.13 -18.54 3.82
C ILE A 32 9.28 -18.66 5.08
N ALA A 33 8.07 -18.10 5.03
CA ALA A 33 7.13 -18.10 6.14
C ALA A 33 5.80 -18.72 5.70
N ARG A 34 5.11 -19.39 6.64
CA ARG A 34 3.73 -19.81 6.45
C ARG A 34 2.80 -18.74 7.00
N THR A 35 1.95 -18.21 6.14
CA THR A 35 0.93 -17.22 6.47
C THR A 35 -0.46 -17.87 6.40
N SER A 36 -1.51 -17.09 6.62
CA SER A 36 -2.90 -17.54 6.38
C SER A 36 -3.25 -17.75 4.90
N ARG A 37 -2.42 -17.26 3.97
CA ARG A 37 -2.63 -17.38 2.52
C ARG A 37 -1.97 -18.63 1.94
N GLY A 38 -0.87 -19.08 2.55
CA GLY A 38 -0.03 -20.18 2.09
C GLY A 38 1.41 -20.00 2.55
N GLN A 39 2.35 -20.62 1.84
CA GLN A 39 3.78 -20.30 1.98
C GLN A 39 4.12 -19.04 1.18
N GLU A 40 4.92 -18.16 1.76
CA GLU A 40 5.31 -16.88 1.16
C GLU A 40 6.77 -16.56 1.48
N SER A 41 7.45 -15.88 0.55
CA SER A 41 8.73 -15.26 0.83
C SER A 41 8.54 -13.90 1.52
N GLY A 42 9.48 -13.55 2.38
CA GLY A 42 9.45 -12.27 3.07
C GLY A 42 10.81 -11.85 3.61
N GLU A 43 10.93 -10.56 3.90
CA GLU A 43 12.12 -9.93 4.46
C GLU A 43 11.93 -9.66 5.96
N VAL A 44 12.92 -10.04 6.76
CA VAL A 44 12.96 -9.76 8.20
C VAL A 44 13.30 -8.29 8.44
N LEU A 45 12.40 -7.54 9.10
CA LEU A 45 12.64 -6.12 9.42
C LEU A 45 13.30 -5.94 10.78
N CYS A 46 12.76 -6.59 11.82
CA CYS A 46 13.26 -6.51 13.19
C CYS A 46 12.71 -7.65 14.05
N GLU A 47 13.28 -7.81 15.25
CA GLU A 47 12.67 -8.62 16.31
C GLU A 47 11.41 -7.92 16.83
N ALA A 48 10.32 -8.67 16.96
CA ALA A 48 9.05 -8.18 17.44
C ALA A 48 9.04 -8.12 18.97
N THR A 49 9.61 -7.04 19.51
CA THR A 49 9.49 -6.71 20.93
C THR A 49 8.06 -6.33 21.27
N ASP A 50 7.68 -6.45 22.55
CA ASP A 50 6.31 -6.12 23.00
C ASP A 50 5.93 -4.67 22.68
N HIS A 51 6.90 -3.75 22.71
CA HIS A 51 6.69 -2.37 22.29
C HIS A 51 6.28 -2.26 20.81
N VAL A 52 7.01 -2.94 19.91
CA VAL A 52 6.70 -2.94 18.48
C VAL A 52 5.34 -3.58 18.21
N ILE A 53 5.06 -4.71 18.87
CA ILE A 53 3.77 -5.39 18.75
C ILE A 53 2.62 -4.47 19.21
N SER A 54 2.82 -3.70 20.29
CA SER A 54 1.80 -2.78 20.81
C SER A 54 1.43 -1.66 19.83
N GLN A 55 2.37 -1.27 18.96
CA GLN A 55 2.18 -0.25 17.94
C GLN A 55 1.56 -0.82 16.65
N MET A 56 1.49 -2.14 16.50
CA MET A 56 0.90 -2.80 15.34
C MET A 56 -0.55 -3.19 15.64
N LYS A 57 -1.51 -2.42 15.10
CA LYS A 57 -2.95 -2.69 15.27
C LYS A 57 -3.41 -4.02 14.67
N GLU A 58 -2.83 -4.45 13.54
CA GLU A 58 -3.23 -5.67 12.84
C GLU A 58 -2.05 -6.63 12.75
N THR A 59 -2.00 -7.62 13.66
CA THR A 59 -0.97 -8.66 13.67
C THR A 59 -1.47 -9.90 12.93
N ARG A 60 -1.44 -9.85 11.60
CA ARG A 60 -1.52 -11.07 10.80
C ARG A 60 -0.31 -11.93 11.15
N GLY A 61 -0.59 -13.04 11.81
CA GLY A 61 0.42 -13.93 12.38
C GLY A 61 0.81 -15.07 11.43
N GLY A 62 1.92 -15.70 11.75
CA GLY A 62 2.38 -16.91 11.07
C GLY A 62 3.63 -17.48 11.73
N HIS A 63 4.27 -18.41 11.02
CA HIS A 63 5.52 -19.02 11.45
C HIS A 63 6.59 -18.90 10.38
N ILE A 64 7.80 -18.50 10.77
CA ILE A 64 8.98 -18.61 9.91
C ILE A 64 9.34 -20.08 9.82
N LEU A 65 9.49 -20.58 8.59
CA LEU A 65 9.85 -21.97 8.33
C LEU A 65 11.37 -22.13 8.27
N ARG A 66 12.05 -21.25 7.52
CA ARG A 66 13.51 -21.28 7.31
C ARG A 66 14.02 -20.02 6.60
N LEU A 67 15.34 -19.86 6.56
CA LEU A 67 16.02 -18.94 5.63
C LEU A 67 15.74 -19.34 4.18
N SER A 68 15.63 -18.34 3.31
CA SER A 68 15.57 -18.53 1.86
C SER A 68 16.88 -19.15 1.38
N THR A 69 16.80 -20.19 0.57
CA THR A 69 17.94 -20.83 -0.11
C THR A 69 18.06 -20.31 -1.54
N HIS A 70 19.16 -20.65 -2.21
CA HIS A 70 19.34 -20.31 -3.62
C HIS A 70 18.28 -20.95 -4.52
N ASP A 71 17.84 -22.17 -4.20
CA ASP A 71 16.77 -22.85 -4.95
C ASP A 71 15.46 -22.07 -4.86
N ASP A 72 15.13 -21.50 -3.69
CA ASP A 72 13.95 -20.66 -3.52
C ASP A 72 14.04 -19.38 -4.36
N GLU A 73 15.22 -18.76 -4.47
CA GLU A 73 15.43 -17.58 -5.31
C GLU A 73 15.26 -17.89 -6.79
N VAL A 74 15.65 -19.09 -7.23
CA VAL A 74 15.43 -19.57 -8.60
C VAL A 74 13.94 -19.83 -8.84
N GLU A 75 13.26 -20.45 -7.88
CA GLU A 75 11.82 -20.69 -7.93
C GLU A 75 11.02 -19.37 -8.00
N LEU A 76 11.33 -18.41 -7.11
CA LEU A 76 10.70 -17.09 -7.10
C LEU A 76 10.87 -16.34 -8.42
N ARG A 77 12.04 -16.43 -9.05
CA ARG A 77 12.27 -15.84 -10.38
C ARG A 77 11.41 -16.51 -11.46
N LYS A 78 11.29 -17.83 -11.44
CA LYS A 78 10.39 -18.55 -12.37
C LYS A 78 8.94 -18.13 -12.18
N LEU A 79 8.48 -18.00 -10.93
CA LEU A 79 7.13 -17.52 -10.63
C LEU A 79 6.93 -16.09 -11.16
N GLN A 80 7.91 -15.19 -10.99
CA GLN A 80 7.86 -13.83 -11.56
C GLN A 80 7.79 -13.83 -13.10
N GLU A 81 8.52 -14.71 -13.78
CA GLU A 81 8.42 -14.84 -15.24
C GLU A 81 7.06 -15.35 -15.71
N GLN A 82 6.42 -16.22 -14.92
CA GLN A 82 5.08 -16.74 -15.19
C GLN A 82 4.00 -15.67 -14.99
N GLN A 83 4.14 -14.78 -14.00
CA GLN A 83 3.18 -13.71 -13.72
C GLN A 83 2.84 -12.87 -14.96
N ALA A 84 3.84 -12.51 -15.78
CA ALA A 84 3.60 -11.75 -17.00
C ALA A 84 2.68 -12.48 -18.00
N ARG A 85 2.84 -13.80 -18.12
CA ARG A 85 1.99 -14.64 -18.99
C ARG A 85 0.60 -14.82 -18.38
N GLU A 86 0.52 -15.11 -17.08
CA GLU A 86 -0.73 -15.27 -16.34
C GLU A 86 -1.60 -14.01 -16.43
N LEU A 87 -0.98 -12.83 -16.28
CA LEU A 87 -1.63 -11.53 -16.39
C LEU A 87 -2.16 -11.29 -17.81
N ALA A 88 -1.37 -11.61 -18.85
CA ALA A 88 -1.80 -11.47 -20.23
C ALA A 88 -2.98 -12.39 -20.56
N THR A 89 -2.92 -13.66 -20.15
CA THR A 89 -4.02 -14.63 -20.32
C THR A 89 -5.28 -14.15 -19.60
N CYS A 90 -5.16 -13.68 -18.37
CA CYS A 90 -6.30 -13.17 -17.60
C CYS A 90 -6.93 -11.95 -18.28
N ARG A 91 -6.14 -10.99 -18.75
CA ARG A 91 -6.63 -9.82 -19.51
C ARG A 91 -7.40 -10.22 -20.76
N GLN A 92 -6.91 -11.22 -21.50
CA GLN A 92 -7.62 -11.75 -22.66
C GLN A 92 -8.98 -12.32 -22.27
N ARG A 93 -9.05 -13.16 -21.23
CA ARG A 93 -10.32 -13.76 -20.76
C ARG A 93 -11.31 -12.74 -20.23
N VAL A 94 -10.83 -11.72 -19.53
CA VAL A 94 -11.65 -10.59 -19.05
C VAL A 94 -12.31 -9.87 -20.23
N SER A 95 -11.55 -9.63 -21.31
CA SER A 95 -12.08 -9.03 -22.53
C SER A 95 -13.06 -9.95 -23.26
N GLU A 96 -12.80 -11.26 -23.31
CA GLU A 96 -13.70 -12.25 -23.95
C GLU A 96 -15.05 -12.37 -23.22
N LEU A 97 -15.02 -12.29 -21.88
CA LEU A 97 -16.22 -12.36 -21.04
C LEU A 97 -16.93 -11.01 -20.84
N GLY A 98 -16.35 -9.91 -21.34
CA GLY A 98 -16.92 -8.57 -21.23
C GLY A 98 -17.07 -8.09 -19.79
N LEU A 99 -16.13 -8.43 -18.91
CA LEU A 99 -16.18 -8.04 -17.49
C LEU A 99 -15.69 -6.61 -17.28
N GLU A 100 -16.47 -5.79 -16.57
CA GLU A 100 -16.13 -4.40 -16.24
C GLU A 100 -15.13 -4.32 -15.07
N MET A 101 -13.88 -4.73 -15.33
CA MET A 101 -12.78 -4.63 -14.37
C MET A 101 -11.44 -4.37 -15.06
N GLU A 102 -10.53 -3.72 -14.35
CA GLU A 102 -9.15 -3.50 -14.76
C GLU A 102 -8.19 -4.39 -13.96
N LEU A 103 -7.44 -5.23 -14.67
CA LEU A 103 -6.44 -6.13 -14.07
C LEU A 103 -5.13 -5.38 -13.84
N VAL A 104 -4.80 -5.21 -12.56
CA VAL A 104 -3.65 -4.43 -12.10
C VAL A 104 -2.39 -5.29 -12.06
N ASP A 105 -2.43 -6.38 -11.29
CA ASP A 105 -1.26 -7.23 -11.05
C ASP A 105 -1.66 -8.66 -10.67
N VAL A 106 -0.71 -9.60 -10.69
CA VAL A 106 -0.89 -10.99 -10.28
C VAL A 106 0.23 -11.43 -9.34
N GLU A 107 -0.14 -12.03 -8.21
CA GLU A 107 0.78 -12.57 -7.22
C GLU A 107 0.62 -14.09 -7.13
N HIS A 108 1.66 -14.81 -7.54
CA HIS A 108 1.75 -16.25 -7.33
C HIS A 108 2.42 -16.51 -5.97
N LEU A 109 1.71 -17.18 -5.05
CA LEU A 109 2.28 -17.54 -3.74
C LEU A 109 3.41 -18.55 -3.89
N TYR A 110 4.40 -18.44 -3.00
CA TYR A 110 5.52 -19.36 -2.96
C TYR A 110 5.03 -20.80 -2.68
N GLY A 111 5.54 -21.79 -3.41
CA GLY A 111 5.05 -23.17 -3.36
C GLY A 111 3.86 -23.48 -4.27
N GLY A 112 3.37 -22.52 -5.06
CA GLY A 112 2.38 -22.78 -6.11
C GLY A 112 0.95 -23.06 -5.62
N GLU A 113 0.67 -22.84 -4.34
CA GLU A 113 -0.61 -23.20 -3.72
C GLU A 113 -1.77 -22.31 -4.22
N ARG A 114 -1.48 -21.06 -4.60
CA ARG A 114 -2.49 -20.06 -4.93
C ARG A 114 -1.94 -18.96 -5.84
N VAL A 115 -2.76 -18.51 -6.79
CA VAL A 115 -2.53 -17.32 -7.60
C VAL A 115 -3.58 -16.26 -7.25
N ILE A 116 -3.14 -15.06 -6.91
CA ILE A 116 -3.98 -13.94 -6.50
C ILE A 116 -3.97 -12.89 -7.60
N PHE A 117 -5.13 -12.61 -8.20
CA PHE A 117 -5.29 -11.54 -9.18
C PHE A 117 -5.82 -10.28 -8.49
N TYR A 118 -5.10 -9.18 -8.65
CA TYR A 118 -5.49 -7.86 -8.17
C TYR A 118 -6.20 -7.10 -9.27
N TYR A 119 -7.42 -6.63 -9.00
CA TYR A 119 -8.22 -5.88 -9.96
C TYR A 119 -8.88 -4.65 -9.33
N LEU A 120 -9.12 -3.65 -10.17
CA LEU A 120 -9.91 -2.46 -9.87
C LEU A 120 -11.27 -2.59 -10.57
N ALA A 121 -12.34 -2.23 -9.87
CA ALA A 121 -13.69 -2.16 -10.44
C ALA A 121 -14.49 -1.12 -9.65
N GLU A 122 -15.33 -0.36 -10.34
CA GLU A 122 -16.26 0.59 -9.72
C GLU A 122 -17.44 -0.13 -9.07
N ASP A 123 -18.01 -1.08 -9.80
CA ASP A 123 -19.16 -1.89 -9.38
C ASP A 123 -18.77 -3.35 -9.08
N ARG A 124 -19.74 -4.09 -8.53
CA ARG A 124 -19.57 -5.51 -8.24
C ARG A 124 -19.52 -6.31 -9.54
N VAL A 125 -18.41 -7.01 -9.76
CA VAL A 125 -18.22 -7.89 -10.94
C VAL A 125 -18.47 -9.36 -10.59
N ASP A 126 -19.24 -10.07 -11.42
CA ASP A 126 -19.37 -11.53 -11.32
C ASP A 126 -18.25 -12.22 -12.14
N PHE A 127 -17.20 -12.63 -11.44
CA PHE A 127 -16.02 -13.27 -12.03
C PHE A 127 -16.06 -14.82 -11.92
N ARG A 128 -17.20 -15.44 -11.60
CA ARG A 128 -17.25 -16.90 -11.40
C ARG A 128 -16.86 -17.70 -12.62
N GLU A 129 -17.26 -17.24 -13.81
CA GLU A 129 -16.88 -17.89 -15.07
C GLU A 129 -15.40 -17.72 -15.37
N LEU A 130 -14.86 -16.51 -15.17
CA LEU A 130 -13.43 -16.23 -15.28
C LEU A 130 -12.59 -17.15 -14.39
N VAL A 131 -12.97 -17.31 -13.12
CA VAL A 131 -12.28 -18.21 -12.17
C VAL A 131 -12.27 -19.65 -12.67
N LYS A 132 -13.37 -20.15 -13.23
CA LYS A 132 -13.42 -21.52 -13.79
C LYS A 132 -12.48 -21.70 -14.97
N VAL A 133 -12.42 -20.72 -15.86
CA VAL A 133 -11.52 -20.75 -17.04
C VAL A 133 -10.07 -20.68 -16.58
N LEU A 134 -9.72 -19.75 -15.70
CA LEU A 134 -8.36 -19.59 -15.18
C LEU A 134 -7.90 -20.80 -14.36
N ALA A 135 -8.76 -21.38 -13.52
CA ALA A 135 -8.42 -22.58 -12.75
C ALA A 135 -8.12 -23.77 -13.67
N LYS A 136 -8.78 -23.87 -14.83
CA LYS A 136 -8.51 -24.90 -15.83
C LYS A 136 -7.18 -24.65 -16.55
N ASP A 137 -6.91 -23.40 -16.93
CA ASP A 137 -5.72 -23.01 -17.69
C ASP A 137 -4.44 -23.05 -16.83
N LEU A 138 -4.54 -22.65 -15.55
CA LEU A 138 -3.38 -22.53 -14.63
C LEU A 138 -3.22 -23.72 -13.68
N GLN A 139 -4.23 -24.59 -13.55
CA GLN A 139 -4.22 -25.76 -12.66
C GLN A 139 -3.90 -25.44 -11.18
N THR A 140 -4.13 -24.19 -10.77
CA THR A 140 -3.87 -23.68 -9.41
C THR A 140 -5.12 -23.00 -8.85
N ARG A 141 -5.23 -22.93 -7.52
CA ARG A 141 -6.31 -22.19 -6.84
C ARG A 141 -6.22 -20.70 -7.14
N ILE A 142 -7.31 -20.15 -7.67
CA ILE A 142 -7.39 -18.75 -8.08
C ILE A 142 -8.12 -17.94 -7.00
N GLU A 143 -7.53 -16.83 -6.57
CA GLU A 143 -8.15 -15.84 -5.69
C GLU A 143 -8.26 -14.50 -6.44
N MET A 144 -9.47 -13.97 -6.55
CA MET A 144 -9.71 -12.65 -7.14
C MET A 144 -9.82 -11.63 -6.02
N ARG A 145 -9.02 -10.57 -6.06
CA ARG A 145 -9.00 -9.53 -5.03
C ARG A 145 -9.21 -8.14 -5.60
N GLN A 146 -10.34 -7.54 -5.25
CA GLN A 146 -10.61 -6.14 -5.53
C GLN A 146 -9.70 -5.26 -4.67
N ILE A 147 -9.09 -4.26 -5.28
CA ILE A 147 -8.24 -3.27 -4.63
C ILE A 147 -8.70 -1.86 -4.99
N GLY A 148 -8.33 -0.86 -4.17
CA GLY A 148 -8.58 0.54 -4.49
C GLY A 148 -7.39 1.21 -5.18
N VAL A 149 -7.59 2.42 -5.71
CA VAL A 149 -6.56 3.21 -6.44
C VAL A 149 -5.25 3.43 -5.66
N ARG A 150 -5.28 3.37 -4.32
CA ARG A 150 -4.06 3.46 -3.50
C ARG A 150 -3.25 2.18 -3.53
N ASP A 151 -3.94 1.04 -3.43
CA ASP A 151 -3.32 -0.28 -3.47
C ASP A 151 -2.81 -0.57 -4.90
N GLU A 152 -3.50 -0.07 -5.91
CA GLU A 152 -3.01 -0.06 -7.29
C GLU A 152 -1.69 0.72 -7.39
N ALA A 153 -1.65 1.97 -6.91
CA ALA A 153 -0.41 2.76 -6.88
C ALA A 153 0.67 2.09 -6.00
N LYS A 154 0.28 1.30 -5.00
CA LYS A 154 1.21 0.55 -4.15
C LYS A 154 1.88 -0.60 -4.90
N LEU A 155 1.15 -1.27 -5.79
CA LEU A 155 1.67 -2.34 -6.64
C LEU A 155 2.50 -1.78 -7.80
N LEU A 156 2.02 -0.72 -8.46
CA LEU A 156 2.62 -0.23 -9.71
C LEU A 156 3.71 0.83 -9.52
N ALA A 157 3.65 1.64 -8.45
CA ALA A 157 4.57 2.77 -8.28
C ALA A 157 5.64 2.49 -7.21
N ASP A 158 6.90 2.49 -7.65
CA ASP A 158 8.03 2.44 -6.72
C ASP A 158 8.28 3.77 -6.03
N TYR A 159 8.20 4.88 -6.78
CA TYR A 159 8.57 6.22 -6.33
C TYR A 159 7.43 7.24 -6.41
N GLY A 160 7.37 8.12 -5.41
CA GLY A 160 6.50 9.29 -5.40
C GLY A 160 6.97 10.38 -6.38
N ASP A 161 6.20 11.45 -6.48
CA ASP A 161 6.59 12.67 -7.20
C ASP A 161 7.72 13.44 -6.49
N CYS A 162 7.93 13.19 -5.19
CA CYS A 162 9.04 13.71 -4.41
C CYS A 162 10.38 12.96 -4.64
N GLY A 163 10.42 11.96 -5.52
CA GLY A 163 11.63 11.17 -5.82
C GLY A 163 12.00 10.13 -4.76
N LYS A 164 11.23 10.00 -3.68
CA LYS A 164 11.40 8.96 -2.65
C LYS A 164 10.48 7.77 -2.90
N PRO A 165 10.80 6.56 -2.38
CA PRO A 165 9.89 5.43 -2.46
C PRO A 165 8.51 5.76 -1.87
N VAL A 166 7.44 5.21 -2.45
CA VAL A 166 6.07 5.53 -2.01
C VAL A 166 5.87 5.17 -0.53
N CYS A 167 5.23 6.08 0.21
CA CYS A 167 5.09 5.95 1.67
C CYS A 167 4.28 4.70 2.07
N CYS A 168 3.29 4.32 1.25
CA CYS A 168 2.45 3.13 1.44
C CYS A 168 3.23 1.80 1.34
N ASN A 169 4.42 1.81 0.73
CA ASN A 169 5.32 0.66 0.64
C ASN A 169 6.43 0.65 1.69
N THR A 170 6.54 1.71 2.50
CA THR A 170 7.66 1.89 3.42
C THR A 170 7.20 1.95 4.87
N HIS A 171 6.52 3.03 5.27
CA HIS A 171 6.24 3.34 6.68
C HIS A 171 4.78 3.68 6.98
N LEU A 172 3.98 4.02 5.97
CA LEU A 172 2.57 4.36 6.11
C LEU A 172 1.70 3.16 5.72
N SER A 173 1.56 2.20 6.64
CA SER A 173 0.73 1.00 6.44
C SER A 173 -0.77 1.28 6.58
N GLU A 174 -1.15 2.18 7.48
CA GLU A 174 -2.51 2.65 7.71
C GLU A 174 -2.53 4.17 7.55
N MET A 175 -3.59 4.70 6.95
CA MET A 175 -3.67 6.13 6.67
C MET A 175 -5.01 6.70 7.13
N PRO A 176 -4.97 7.64 8.09
CA PRO A 176 -6.14 8.44 8.43
C PRO A 176 -6.62 9.27 7.23
N PRO A 177 -7.89 9.72 7.23
CA PRO A 177 -8.40 10.58 6.17
C PRO A 177 -7.56 11.86 6.04
N VAL A 178 -7.31 12.25 4.78
CA VAL A 178 -6.58 13.47 4.43
C VAL A 178 -7.61 14.51 4.01
N SER A 179 -7.51 15.74 4.55
CA SER A 179 -8.44 16.82 4.22
C SER A 179 -7.75 18.02 3.61
N MET A 180 -8.50 18.80 2.82
CA MET A 180 -8.00 20.04 2.22
C MET A 180 -7.55 21.09 3.25
N LYS A 181 -8.05 21.01 4.49
CA LYS A 181 -7.59 21.86 5.61
C LYS A 181 -6.11 21.65 5.89
N MET A 182 -5.61 20.41 5.77
CA MET A 182 -4.20 20.08 5.98
C MET A 182 -3.33 20.72 4.89
N ALA A 183 -3.74 20.64 3.62
CA ALA A 183 -3.05 21.30 2.51
C ALA A 183 -2.96 22.83 2.69
N LYS A 184 -4.08 23.45 3.11
CA LYS A 184 -4.13 24.90 3.37
C LYS A 184 -3.18 25.32 4.50
N LEU A 185 -3.11 24.55 5.58
CA LEU A 185 -2.21 24.83 6.71
C LEU A 185 -0.75 24.79 6.27
N GLN A 186 -0.38 23.79 5.49
CA GLN A 186 0.99 23.57 5.02
C GLN A 186 1.39 24.51 3.88
N LYS A 187 0.47 25.42 3.47
CA LYS A 187 0.61 26.29 2.29
C LYS A 187 1.04 25.53 1.03
N ALA A 188 0.67 24.26 0.94
CA ALA A 188 0.84 23.52 -0.30
C ALA A 188 -0.01 24.21 -1.37
N THR A 189 0.55 24.42 -2.56
CA THR A 189 -0.19 24.98 -3.69
C THR A 189 -1.51 24.23 -3.83
N LEU A 190 -2.64 24.94 -3.92
CA LEU A 190 -3.96 24.30 -4.05
C LEU A 190 -4.23 23.71 -5.45
N ASP A 191 -3.18 23.56 -6.27
CA ASP A 191 -3.22 22.88 -7.55
C ASP A 191 -3.34 21.36 -7.29
N PRO A 192 -4.42 20.71 -7.74
CA PRO A 192 -4.63 19.27 -7.58
C PRO A 192 -3.42 18.44 -7.99
N THR A 193 -2.72 18.84 -9.07
CA THR A 193 -1.55 18.13 -9.59
C THR A 193 -0.39 18.10 -8.58
N LYS A 194 -0.28 19.13 -7.73
CA LYS A 194 0.79 19.26 -6.74
C LYS A 194 0.44 18.68 -5.38
N ILE A 195 -0.85 18.50 -5.07
CA ILE A 195 -1.31 17.95 -3.79
C ILE A 195 -1.87 16.54 -3.89
N SER A 196 -2.09 16.03 -5.09
CA SER A 196 -2.43 14.62 -5.32
C SER A 196 -1.19 13.75 -5.35
N GLY A 197 -1.28 12.58 -4.74
CA GLY A 197 -0.26 11.53 -4.83
C GLY A 197 -0.40 10.72 -6.12
N ARG A 198 0.47 9.72 -6.28
CA ARG A 198 0.43 8.79 -7.44
C ARG A 198 -0.90 8.05 -7.59
N CYS A 199 -1.64 7.87 -6.49
CA CYS A 199 -2.97 7.26 -6.48
C CYS A 199 -4.12 8.22 -6.84
N GLY A 200 -3.83 9.44 -7.31
CA GLY A 200 -4.84 10.45 -7.68
C GLY A 200 -5.52 11.16 -6.49
N ARG A 201 -5.51 10.56 -5.29
CA ARG A 201 -6.01 11.17 -4.04
C ARG A 201 -5.00 12.13 -3.40
N LEU A 202 -5.45 12.94 -2.45
CA LEU A 202 -4.58 13.83 -1.66
C LEU A 202 -3.38 13.10 -1.05
N LYS A 203 -2.22 13.76 -1.07
CA LYS A 203 -0.95 13.24 -0.55
C LYS A 203 -1.05 12.87 0.91
N CYS A 204 -0.65 11.64 1.22
CA CYS A 204 -0.56 11.12 2.58
C CYS A 204 0.41 11.90 3.48
N CYS A 205 1.45 12.51 2.90
CA CYS A 205 2.39 13.37 3.59
C CYS A 205 1.68 14.54 4.29
N LEU A 206 0.60 15.06 3.69
CA LEU A 206 -0.19 16.14 4.29
C LEU A 206 -0.74 15.72 5.66
N ARG A 207 -1.21 14.48 5.80
CA ARG A 207 -1.67 13.97 7.11
C ARG A 207 -0.52 13.64 8.04
N TYR A 208 0.55 13.04 7.51
CA TYR A 208 1.71 12.63 8.29
C TYR A 208 2.38 13.80 9.00
N GLU A 209 2.55 14.92 8.30
CA GLU A 209 3.22 16.12 8.83
C GLU A 209 2.27 17.03 9.62
N TYR A 210 0.96 16.83 9.50
CA TYR A 210 -0.06 17.76 10.01
C TYR A 210 0.09 18.08 11.50
N ASP A 211 0.34 17.08 12.34
CA ASP A 211 0.40 17.25 13.78
C ASP A 211 1.60 18.12 14.18
N VAL A 212 2.76 17.92 13.53
CA VAL A 212 3.97 18.74 13.70
C VAL A 212 3.70 20.19 13.27
N TYR A 213 3.05 20.40 12.12
CA TYR A 213 2.68 21.75 11.68
C TYR A 213 1.76 22.46 12.68
N ARG A 214 0.83 21.72 13.30
CA ARG A 214 -0.07 22.29 14.32
C ARG A 214 0.66 22.66 15.60
N GLU A 215 1.62 21.85 16.03
CA GLU A 215 2.44 22.13 17.21
C GLU A 215 3.25 23.41 17.01
N ILE A 216 4.01 23.50 15.90
CA ILE A 216 4.82 24.68 15.60
C ILE A 216 3.93 25.93 15.41
N GLN A 217 2.79 25.80 14.74
CA GLN A 217 1.86 26.93 14.59
C GLN A 217 1.32 27.45 15.93
N ARG A 218 1.16 26.61 16.95
CA ARG A 218 0.68 27.04 18.28
C ARG A 218 1.71 27.87 19.03
N GLU A 219 2.98 27.63 18.78
CA GLU A 219 4.10 28.37 19.38
C GLU A 219 4.29 29.74 18.71
N LEU A 220 3.91 29.87 17.44
CA LEU A 220 4.02 31.11 16.69
C LEU A 220 2.90 32.12 17.05
N PRO A 221 3.20 33.43 17.12
CA PRO A 221 2.19 34.47 17.19
C PRO A 221 1.18 34.36 16.03
N ARG A 222 -0.12 34.46 16.34
CA ARG A 222 -1.18 34.33 15.34
C ARG A 222 -1.13 35.47 14.34
N VAL A 223 -1.42 35.16 13.07
CA VAL A 223 -1.66 36.18 12.04
C VAL A 223 -2.69 37.21 12.53
N GLY A 224 -2.35 38.49 12.40
CA GLY A 224 -3.13 39.63 12.85
C GLY A 224 -2.83 40.10 14.29
N SER A 225 -2.02 39.36 15.04
CA SER A 225 -1.60 39.76 16.39
C SER A 225 -0.54 40.87 16.34
N GLU A 226 -0.51 41.74 17.35
CA GLU A 226 0.56 42.72 17.54
C GLU A 226 1.68 42.09 18.35
N VAL A 227 2.92 42.26 17.87
CA VAL A 227 4.13 41.73 18.49
C VAL A 227 5.11 42.86 18.75
N VAL A 228 5.86 42.75 19.84
CA VAL A 228 6.97 43.64 20.16
C VAL A 228 8.27 42.96 19.79
N THR A 229 9.08 43.60 18.96
CA THR A 229 10.41 43.15 18.57
C THR A 229 11.47 44.12 19.10
N LEU A 230 12.74 43.80 18.89
CA LEU A 230 13.86 44.70 19.20
C LEU A 230 13.81 46.02 18.41
N GLU A 231 13.19 46.02 17.24
CA GLU A 231 13.11 47.19 16.34
C GLU A 231 11.83 48.02 16.52
N GLY A 232 10.90 47.56 17.38
CA GLY A 232 9.64 48.25 17.67
C GLY A 232 8.44 47.32 17.63
N LYS A 233 7.24 47.91 17.55
CA LYS A 233 5.99 47.15 17.44
C LYS A 233 5.66 46.85 15.98
N GLY A 234 5.03 45.71 15.76
CA GLY A 234 4.54 45.35 14.44
C GLY A 234 3.35 44.40 14.48
N ARG A 235 2.60 44.37 13.39
CA ARG A 235 1.45 43.47 13.21
C ARG A 235 1.86 42.28 12.33
N VAL A 236 1.55 41.06 12.76
CA VAL A 236 1.84 39.85 11.98
C VAL A 236 0.91 39.77 10.76
N LEU A 237 1.48 39.81 9.56
CA LEU A 237 0.74 39.67 8.29
C LEU A 237 0.65 38.20 7.84
N SER A 238 1.73 37.45 7.98
CA SER A 238 1.77 36.03 7.64
C SER A 238 2.88 35.32 8.41
N GLN A 239 2.80 33.98 8.47
CA GLN A 239 3.76 33.13 9.18
C GLN A 239 4.31 32.06 8.23
N GLU A 240 5.60 31.81 8.25
CA GLU A 240 6.22 30.62 7.65
C GLU A 240 6.49 29.61 8.76
N ILE A 241 5.60 28.62 8.87
CA ILE A 241 5.54 27.71 10.02
C ILE A 241 6.86 26.95 10.19
N LEU A 242 7.35 26.29 9.14
CA LEU A 242 8.56 25.48 9.23
C LEU A 242 9.84 26.30 9.45
N ALA A 243 9.88 27.52 8.89
CA ALA A 243 11.04 28.39 9.04
C ALA A 243 11.04 29.14 10.39
N GLY A 244 9.94 29.09 11.15
CA GLY A 244 9.79 29.91 12.36
C GLY A 244 9.79 31.42 12.07
N GLN A 245 9.49 31.83 10.84
CA GLN A 245 9.58 33.23 10.41
C GLN A 245 8.20 33.89 10.37
N LEU A 246 8.18 35.18 10.70
CA LEU A 246 6.99 36.02 10.67
C LEU A 246 7.22 37.19 9.73
N LEU A 247 6.27 37.44 8.85
CA LEU A 247 6.20 38.69 8.11
C LEU A 247 5.42 39.68 8.95
N ILE A 248 6.06 40.73 9.45
CA ILE A 248 5.43 41.78 10.23
C ILE A 248 5.39 43.10 9.47
N GLU A 249 4.34 43.88 9.72
CA GLU A 249 4.21 45.27 9.31
C GLU A 249 4.52 46.16 10.51
N THR A 250 5.61 46.94 10.44
CA THR A 250 6.00 47.87 11.50
C THR A 250 5.13 49.12 11.50
N GLU A 251 5.20 49.93 12.55
CA GLU A 251 4.46 51.22 12.65
C GLU A 251 4.77 52.17 11.47
N ASP A 252 5.97 52.08 10.89
CA ASP A 252 6.38 52.85 9.70
C ASP A 252 5.83 52.28 8.37
N SER A 253 4.89 51.33 8.41
CA SER A 253 4.35 50.61 7.24
C SER A 253 5.41 49.83 6.44
N ARG A 254 6.55 49.49 7.05
CA ARG A 254 7.57 48.64 6.43
C ARG A 254 7.24 47.16 6.70
N ARG A 255 7.44 46.33 5.68
CA ARG A 255 7.27 44.87 5.80
C ARG A 255 8.62 44.21 5.97
N ILE A 256 8.83 43.61 7.12
CA ILE A 256 10.08 42.92 7.45
C ILE A 256 9.79 41.48 7.84
N VAL A 257 10.69 40.59 7.44
CA VAL A 257 10.69 39.19 7.87
C VAL A 257 11.57 39.09 9.10
N ILE A 258 11.02 38.58 10.18
CA ILE A 258 11.71 38.37 11.45
C ILE A 258 11.65 36.90 11.85
N ASP A 259 12.60 36.47 12.65
CA ASP A 259 12.57 35.14 13.29
C ASP A 259 11.70 35.17 14.56
N GLN A 260 11.07 34.06 14.90
CA GLN A 260 10.25 33.93 16.12
C GLN A 260 11.01 34.33 17.39
N SER A 261 12.32 34.05 17.47
CA SER A 261 13.16 34.42 18.62
C SER A 261 13.28 35.93 18.85
N GLN A 262 13.00 36.75 17.83
CA GLN A 262 13.04 38.20 17.92
C GLN A 262 11.75 38.81 18.51
N VAL A 263 10.73 37.97 18.77
CA VAL A 263 9.47 38.39 19.40
C VAL A 263 9.64 38.38 20.92
N LEU A 264 9.62 39.56 21.53
CA LEU A 264 9.77 39.74 22.98
C LEU A 264 8.44 39.53 23.72
N SER A 265 7.33 39.99 23.14
CA SER A 265 5.99 39.80 23.72
C SER A 265 4.91 39.92 22.66
N VAL A 266 3.77 39.25 22.90
CA VAL A 266 2.57 39.33 22.06
C VAL A 266 1.54 40.19 22.78
N ILE A 267 1.20 41.34 22.20
CA ILE A 267 0.16 42.24 22.71
C ILE A 267 -1.16 41.76 22.12
N SER A 268 -1.83 40.85 22.81
CA SER A 268 -3.10 40.30 22.34
C SER A 268 -4.23 41.34 22.44
N ARG A 269 -4.93 41.63 21.33
CA ARG A 269 -6.38 41.80 21.38
C ARG A 269 -7.02 40.43 21.14
N SER A 270 -7.78 39.97 22.13
CA SER A 270 -8.57 38.75 22.08
C SER A 270 -9.59 38.77 20.91
N ALA A 271 -9.32 37.93 19.90
CA ALA A 271 -10.18 37.18 18.96
C ALA A 271 -11.47 37.77 18.32
N PRO A 272 -11.79 37.27 17.11
CA PRO A 272 -13.07 36.60 16.86
C PRO A 272 -12.90 35.09 16.90
N THR A 273 -13.84 34.44 17.59
CA THR A 273 -13.92 33.02 17.90
C THR A 273 -13.99 32.14 16.64
N GLU A 274 -12.99 31.29 16.40
CA GLU A 274 -13.18 30.11 15.55
C GLU A 274 -14.06 29.11 16.31
N LYS A 275 -15.27 28.86 15.80
CA LYS A 275 -16.11 27.74 16.26
C LYS A 275 -15.37 26.44 15.92
N ASN A 276 -14.81 25.79 16.94
CA ASN A 276 -14.48 24.38 16.88
C ASN A 276 -15.78 23.58 16.67
N GLN A 277 -16.02 23.13 15.44
CA GLN A 277 -16.77 21.90 15.23
C GLN A 277 -15.79 20.77 15.57
N ASP A 278 -15.93 20.27 16.79
CA ASP A 278 -15.29 19.04 17.24
C ASP A 278 -16.16 17.86 16.80
N ASP A 279 -15.49 16.90 16.19
CA ASP A 279 -16.05 15.67 15.65
C ASP A 279 -16.59 14.78 16.77
N GLY A 280 -17.61 13.98 16.42
CA GLY A 280 -18.38 13.16 17.33
C GLY A 280 -17.54 12.18 18.15
N LYS A 281 -17.70 12.26 19.48
CA LYS A 281 -17.49 11.13 20.38
C LYS A 281 -18.49 10.03 20.04
N GLN A 282 -17.98 8.93 19.49
CA GLN A 282 -18.64 7.62 19.57
C GLN A 282 -18.75 7.24 21.06
N GLN A 283 -19.97 7.25 21.59
CA GLN A 283 -20.30 6.54 22.82
C GLN A 283 -20.90 5.20 22.43
N ASP A 284 -20.09 4.17 22.64
CA ASP A 284 -20.50 2.79 22.78
C ASP A 284 -21.49 2.68 23.96
N SER A 285 -22.70 2.21 23.69
CA SER A 285 -23.63 1.75 24.72
C SER A 285 -24.33 0.50 24.20
N GLY A 286 -24.07 -0.62 24.88
CA GLY A 286 -24.64 -1.93 24.62
C GLY A 286 -26.15 -2.02 24.83
N PRO A 287 -26.75 -3.17 24.50
CA PRO A 287 -28.14 -3.26 24.08
C PRO A 287 -29.12 -3.36 25.26
N ARG A 288 -30.27 -2.72 25.14
CA ARG A 288 -31.40 -2.91 26.04
C ARG A 288 -32.57 -3.57 25.32
N GLU A 289 -33.05 -4.64 25.92
CA GLU A 289 -34.12 -5.53 25.51
C GLU A 289 -35.49 -4.88 25.26
N GLU A 290 -36.21 -5.52 24.33
CA GLU A 290 -37.64 -5.78 24.25
C GLU A 290 -38.66 -4.64 24.45
N ARG A 291 -39.41 -4.35 23.37
CA ARG A 291 -40.89 -4.26 23.43
C ARG A 291 -41.54 -4.43 22.04
N ARG A 292 -42.57 -5.29 22.01
CA ARG A 292 -43.45 -5.72 20.90
C ARG A 292 -44.11 -4.56 20.10
N PRO A 293 -44.51 -4.81 18.83
CA PRO A 293 -45.17 -3.82 17.98
C PRO A 293 -46.70 -3.82 18.16
N ARG A 294 -47.33 -2.66 17.88
CA ARG A 294 -48.78 -2.57 17.58
C ARG A 294 -49.00 -1.98 16.18
N LYS A 295 -49.84 -2.67 15.42
CA LYS A 295 -50.35 -2.33 14.07
C LYS A 295 -51.30 -1.12 14.09
N ARG A 296 -51.31 -0.35 12.99
CA ARG A 296 -52.46 0.27 12.26
C ARG A 296 -51.86 1.15 11.14
N SER A 297 -52.00 0.91 9.84
CA SER A 297 -53.16 0.82 8.91
C SER A 297 -53.48 2.15 8.19
N GLY A 298 -53.36 2.15 6.85
CA GLY A 298 -53.98 3.08 5.87
C GLY A 298 -53.33 4.47 5.78
N ASP A 299 -53.29 5.18 4.65
CA ASP A 299 -53.79 4.99 3.28
C ASP A 299 -53.24 6.15 2.39
N SER A 300 -53.19 5.90 1.08
CA SER A 300 -53.29 6.78 -0.10
C SER A 300 -52.40 8.03 -0.38
N GLY A 301 -51.75 8.00 -1.56
CA GLY A 301 -51.79 9.11 -2.54
C GLY A 301 -50.49 9.87 -2.90
N PRO A 302 -50.07 9.98 -4.19
CA PRO A 302 -48.76 10.52 -4.61
C PRO A 302 -48.78 12.01 -5.02
N PRO A 303 -47.61 12.69 -5.13
CA PRO A 303 -47.27 13.25 -6.46
C PRO A 303 -45.76 13.32 -6.82
N ARG A 304 -45.48 12.94 -8.09
CA ARG A 304 -44.62 13.51 -9.16
C ARG A 304 -43.14 14.00 -8.94
N PRO A 305 -42.30 13.95 -10.01
CA PRO A 305 -40.85 13.84 -9.93
C PRO A 305 -40.12 15.20 -9.90
N ARG A 306 -38.94 15.23 -9.27
CA ARG A 306 -37.93 16.29 -9.43
C ARG A 306 -36.60 15.64 -9.84
N GLU A 307 -35.95 16.24 -10.83
CA GLU A 307 -34.63 15.89 -11.38
C GLU A 307 -33.52 15.93 -10.32
N PRO A 308 -32.41 15.17 -10.51
CA PRO A 308 -31.39 15.00 -9.49
C PRO A 308 -30.42 16.20 -9.45
N ALA A 309 -30.18 16.71 -8.25
CA ALA A 309 -29.04 17.56 -7.95
C ALA A 309 -27.87 16.67 -7.49
N ASN A 310 -26.70 16.93 -8.07
CA ASN A 310 -25.38 16.35 -7.80
C ASN A 310 -25.18 15.84 -6.36
N ALA A 311 -25.00 14.53 -6.23
CA ALA A 311 -24.46 13.88 -5.04
C ALA A 311 -22.99 13.51 -5.28
N GLU A 312 -22.12 13.95 -4.37
CA GLU A 312 -20.73 13.49 -4.26
C GLU A 312 -20.70 11.97 -4.01
N PRO A 313 -19.73 11.21 -4.56
CA PRO A 313 -19.65 9.79 -4.29
C PRO A 313 -19.12 9.56 -2.87
N ALA A 314 -19.93 8.91 -2.05
CA ALA A 314 -19.53 8.37 -0.76
C ALA A 314 -18.58 7.18 -1.01
N ASP A 315 -17.39 7.22 -0.41
CA ASP A 315 -16.50 6.06 -0.31
C ASP A 315 -17.26 4.95 0.46
N ALA A 316 -17.78 3.96 -0.26
CA ALA A 316 -18.31 2.75 0.32
C ALA A 316 -17.14 1.89 0.84
N GLU A 317 -17.16 1.55 2.12
CA GLU A 317 -16.35 0.45 2.64
C GLU A 317 -16.73 -0.84 1.90
N PRO A 318 -15.76 -1.62 1.37
CA PRO A 318 -16.12 -2.86 0.71
C PRO A 318 -16.64 -3.85 1.75
N ALA A 319 -17.89 -4.25 1.57
CA ALA A 319 -18.48 -5.38 2.26
C ALA A 319 -17.59 -6.62 2.03
N ASN A 320 -17.29 -7.34 3.13
CA ASN A 320 -16.62 -8.63 3.12
C ASN A 320 -17.24 -9.54 2.04
N ALA A 321 -16.50 -9.77 0.95
CA ALA A 321 -16.82 -10.78 -0.03
C ALA A 321 -16.47 -12.16 0.55
N GLU A 322 -17.41 -13.09 0.50
CA GLU A 322 -17.17 -14.50 0.78
C GLU A 322 -16.03 -15.04 -0.08
N ARG A 323 -15.09 -15.74 0.56
CA ARG A 323 -14.00 -16.46 -0.10
C ARG A 323 -14.59 -17.60 -0.93
N VAL A 324 -14.60 -17.45 -2.25
CA VAL A 324 -14.88 -18.56 -3.16
C VAL A 324 -13.55 -19.20 -3.50
N ASP A 325 -13.14 -20.11 -2.64
CA ASP A 325 -11.98 -20.95 -2.86
C ASP A 325 -12.41 -22.15 -3.73
N ALA A 326 -11.99 -22.18 -5.00
CA ALA A 326 -12.18 -23.33 -5.88
C ALA A 326 -10.91 -24.20 -5.87
N GLU A 327 -11.01 -25.42 -5.33
CA GLU A 327 -9.95 -26.44 -5.42
C GLU A 327 -10.06 -27.23 -6.73
N PRO A 328 -8.94 -27.65 -7.34
CA PRO A 328 -8.97 -28.54 -8.49
C PRO A 328 -9.49 -29.93 -8.09
N ALA A 329 -10.33 -30.53 -8.93
CA ALA A 329 -10.92 -31.85 -8.68
C ALA A 329 -9.86 -32.97 -8.83
N ASP A 330 -9.78 -33.85 -7.83
CA ASP A 330 -8.94 -35.05 -7.81
C ASP A 330 -9.19 -35.97 -9.01
N ALA A 331 -8.20 -36.08 -9.91
CA ALA A 331 -8.13 -37.14 -10.89
C ALA A 331 -7.42 -38.36 -10.29
N LYS A 332 -8.19 -39.41 -9.96
CA LYS A 332 -7.64 -40.73 -9.60
C LYS A 332 -6.95 -41.37 -10.82
N PRO A 333 -5.73 -41.94 -10.71
CA PRO A 333 -5.16 -42.73 -11.78
C PRO A 333 -5.82 -44.11 -11.82
N ALA A 334 -6.27 -44.51 -13.00
CA ALA A 334 -6.71 -45.87 -13.29
C ALA A 334 -5.50 -46.80 -13.44
N THR A 335 -5.53 -47.91 -12.70
CA THR A 335 -4.69 -49.09 -12.89
C THR A 335 -4.91 -49.70 -14.27
N THR A 336 -3.84 -49.93 -15.03
CA THR A 336 -3.84 -50.92 -16.13
C THR A 336 -2.51 -51.66 -16.15
N GLU A 337 -2.63 -52.96 -16.39
CA GLU A 337 -1.66 -54.02 -16.14
C GLU A 337 -0.41 -53.98 -17.02
N GLN A 338 0.66 -54.54 -16.44
CA GLN A 338 1.94 -54.84 -17.07
C GLN A 338 1.78 -56.01 -18.06
N THR A 339 2.39 -55.87 -19.24
CA THR A 339 2.81 -57.03 -20.04
C THR A 339 4.27 -56.83 -20.43
N ASP A 340 5.10 -57.74 -19.92
CA ASP A 340 6.53 -57.87 -20.18
C ASP A 340 6.82 -58.19 -21.65
N THR A 341 7.83 -57.51 -22.21
CA THR A 341 8.66 -58.05 -23.29
C THR A 341 10.07 -57.46 -23.17
N GLU A 342 11.05 -58.35 -23.08
CA GLU A 342 12.49 -58.11 -22.92
C GLU A 342 13.16 -57.51 -24.19
N PRO A 343 14.40 -56.99 -24.08
CA PRO A 343 14.92 -55.91 -24.91
C PRO A 343 15.74 -56.39 -26.12
N ALA A 344 15.89 -55.50 -27.11
CA ALA A 344 16.83 -55.64 -28.21
C ALA A 344 17.89 -54.52 -28.15
N ASP A 345 19.15 -54.93 -28.31
CA ASP A 345 20.39 -54.17 -28.31
C ASP A 345 20.41 -52.98 -29.28
N ILE A 346 20.87 -51.81 -28.84
CA ILE A 346 21.44 -50.77 -29.71
C ILE A 346 22.65 -50.11 -29.02
N GLU A 347 23.73 -50.05 -29.80
CA GLU A 347 25.10 -49.63 -29.51
C GLU A 347 25.28 -48.25 -28.85
N GLN A 348 26.33 -48.20 -28.03
CA GLN A 348 26.96 -47.00 -27.49
C GLN A 348 27.57 -46.13 -28.60
N THR A 349 27.28 -44.84 -28.62
CA THR A 349 28.11 -43.84 -29.30
C THR A 349 28.36 -42.63 -28.41
N GLN A 350 29.60 -42.18 -28.44
CA GLN A 350 30.24 -41.29 -27.47
C GLN A 350 29.82 -39.82 -27.60
N LYS A 351 29.88 -39.13 -26.47
CA LYS A 351 29.64 -37.70 -26.23
C LYS A 351 30.90 -36.87 -26.59
N PRO A 352 30.80 -35.71 -27.26
CA PRO A 352 31.88 -34.74 -27.28
C PRO A 352 31.74 -33.68 -26.17
N GLU A 353 32.88 -33.29 -25.62
CA GLU A 353 33.14 -32.30 -24.57
C GLU A 353 33.24 -30.87 -25.16
N PRO A 354 33.01 -29.77 -24.39
CA PRO A 354 32.90 -28.43 -24.94
C PRO A 354 34.24 -27.68 -25.06
N GLU A 355 34.46 -26.98 -26.18
CA GLU A 355 35.58 -26.07 -26.41
C GLU A 355 35.47 -24.76 -25.60
N GLN A 356 36.61 -24.33 -25.03
CA GLN A 356 36.81 -23.05 -24.35
C GLN A 356 37.02 -21.89 -25.36
N PRO A 357 36.59 -20.66 -25.07
CA PRO A 357 36.94 -19.48 -25.86
C PRO A 357 38.34 -18.94 -25.53
N PRO A 358 39.09 -18.38 -26.50
CA PRO A 358 40.43 -17.87 -26.26
C PRO A 358 40.43 -16.48 -25.60
N ALA A 359 41.45 -16.26 -24.76
CA ALA A 359 41.74 -15.04 -24.03
C ALA A 359 42.16 -13.87 -24.96
N ALA A 360 41.57 -12.69 -24.75
CA ALA A 360 42.04 -11.45 -25.35
C ALA A 360 43.12 -10.81 -24.47
N SER A 361 44.32 -10.65 -25.05
CA SER A 361 45.48 -10.01 -24.45
C SER A 361 45.44 -8.49 -24.61
N ASP A 362 45.50 -7.78 -23.49
CA ASP A 362 45.76 -6.34 -23.39
C ASP A 362 47.14 -6.01 -23.97
N THR A 363 47.20 -5.07 -24.93
CA THR A 363 48.43 -4.36 -25.30
C THR A 363 48.14 -2.86 -25.41
N PRO A 364 48.90 -1.99 -24.72
CA PRO A 364 48.61 -0.55 -24.67
C PRO A 364 49.10 0.19 -25.93
N PRO A 365 48.46 1.31 -26.34
CA PRO A 365 48.88 2.06 -27.51
C PRO A 365 50.13 2.90 -27.22
N LYS A 366 51.10 2.80 -28.14
CA LYS A 366 52.31 3.62 -28.20
C LYS A 366 51.98 5.06 -28.60
N SER A 367 52.62 5.99 -27.91
CA SER A 367 52.80 7.40 -28.28
C SER A 367 53.53 7.54 -29.62
N ASN A 368 53.09 8.49 -30.44
CA ASN A 368 53.89 9.05 -31.53
C ASN A 368 54.19 10.54 -31.25
N PRO A 369 55.34 11.05 -31.71
CA PRO A 369 55.84 12.37 -31.36
C PRO A 369 55.33 13.47 -32.28
N THR A 370 55.43 14.70 -31.76
CA THR A 370 55.25 16.02 -32.37
C THR A 370 55.90 16.23 -33.72
N ASP A 371 55.20 16.97 -34.58
CA ASP A 371 55.73 18.15 -35.30
C ASP A 371 54.74 19.31 -35.12
#